data_AF-A0A2H6ERD0-F1
#
_entry.id   AF-A0A2H6ERD0-F1
#
_cell.length_a   1.000
_cell.length_b   1.000
_cell.length_c   1.000
_cell.angle_alpha   90.00
_cell.angle_beta   90.00
_cell.angle_gamma   90.00
#
_symmetry.space_group_name_H-M   'P 1'
#
loop_
_entity.id
_entity.type
_entity.pdbx_description
1 polymer ?
#
loop_
_entity_poly.entity_id
_entity_poly.type
_entity_poly.pdbx_seq_one_letter_code
_entity_poly.pdbx_strand_id
1 'polypeptide(L)'
;MKKIGLFLSFFVVLSLIGFNSCKSNEDNPVAVEEHDPNIVGSWTLIKITLPLLNDSTLTPEQAGVSISITFNSDGTFKSTTVDSVTTVDEGKWSTKDNHLTLNFSDGSPSQDGDYSVNGNKAVLNWTIEVSGLTLPAILEFEKQVSKKGFTSLAMLKKKNPIRF
;
A
#
# COMPACT_ATOMS: atom_id res chain seq x y z
N MET A 1 22.35 -67.17 6.06
CA MET A 1 21.39 -66.03 6.10
C MET A 1 20.54 -66.16 4.83
N LYS A 2 19.33 -66.75 4.87
CA LYS A 2 18.00 -66.08 4.89
C LYS A 2 17.95 -64.86 3.93
N LYS A 3 17.15 -64.73 2.87
CA LYS A 3 16.06 -65.46 2.15
C LYS A 3 16.08 -64.87 0.69
N ILE A 4 15.96 -65.64 -0.41
CA ILE A 4 14.72 -65.91 -1.19
C ILE A 4 13.70 -64.76 -1.08
N GLY A 5 13.14 -64.12 -2.10
CA GLY A 5 12.98 -64.29 -3.55
C GLY A 5 12.09 -63.11 -3.98
N LEU A 6 11.99 -62.71 -5.24
CA LEU A 6 10.84 -62.98 -6.14
C LEU A 6 10.86 -61.81 -7.15
N PHE A 7 11.48 -61.92 -8.33
CA PHE A 7 10.85 -62.29 -9.60
C PHE A 7 9.40 -61.84 -9.79
N LEU A 8 9.16 -60.77 -10.56
CA LEU A 8 8.15 -60.81 -11.63
C LEU A 8 8.44 -59.78 -12.73
N SER A 9 8.67 -60.34 -13.92
CA SER A 9 8.68 -59.69 -15.23
C SER A 9 7.26 -59.35 -15.69
N PHE A 10 7.07 -58.19 -16.32
CA PHE A 10 6.15 -58.04 -17.47
C PHE A 10 6.55 -56.77 -18.25
N PHE A 11 7.29 -56.87 -19.36
CA PHE A 11 6.84 -57.06 -20.75
C PHE A 11 6.27 -55.77 -21.40
N VAL A 12 6.74 -55.49 -22.64
CA VAL A 12 6.08 -54.72 -23.71
C VAL A 12 6.17 -53.19 -23.62
N VAL A 13 6.45 -52.38 -24.64
CA VAL A 13 7.03 -52.47 -25.99
C VAL A 13 7.15 -51.01 -26.46
N LEU A 14 8.12 -50.76 -27.32
CA LEU A 14 8.25 -49.61 -28.21
C LEU A 14 6.90 -49.13 -28.79
N SER A 15 6.53 -47.86 -28.60
CA SER A 15 5.53 -47.20 -29.44
C SER A 15 5.81 -45.70 -29.52
N LEU A 16 6.53 -45.32 -30.58
CA LEU A 16 6.43 -44.01 -31.20
C LEU A 16 5.02 -43.89 -31.78
N ILE A 17 4.19 -43.02 -31.20
CA ILE A 17 3.01 -42.50 -31.87
C ILE A 17 2.91 -41.03 -31.48
N GLY A 18 3.11 -40.16 -32.47
CA GLY A 18 2.81 -38.74 -32.34
C GLY A 18 1.31 -38.51 -32.23
N PHE A 19 0.92 -37.54 -31.41
CA PHE A 19 -0.41 -36.95 -31.43
C PHE A 19 -0.26 -35.45 -31.69
N ASN A 20 -0.90 -35.02 -32.79
CA ASN A 20 -1.20 -33.63 -33.06
C ASN A 20 -2.17 -33.08 -32.00
N SER A 21 -1.99 -31.79 -31.69
CA SER A 21 -3.04 -30.83 -31.35
C SER A 21 -3.91 -31.12 -30.11
N CYS A 22 -3.66 -30.36 -29.03
CA CYS A 22 -4.72 -29.56 -28.40
C CYS A 22 -4.13 -28.47 -27.47
N LYS A 23 -4.56 -27.23 -27.75
CA LYS A 23 -4.39 -25.99 -26.98
C LYS A 23 -4.46 -26.27 -25.47
N SER A 24 -3.35 -26.03 -24.76
CA SER A 24 -3.34 -26.01 -23.30
C SER A 24 -3.12 -24.57 -22.89
N ASN A 25 -4.11 -24.01 -22.21
CA ASN A 25 -4.19 -22.63 -21.79
C ASN A 25 -2.94 -22.24 -21.00
N GLU A 26 -2.33 -21.12 -21.38
CA GLU A 26 -1.34 -20.43 -20.58
C GLU A 26 -2.07 -19.90 -19.34
N ASP A 27 -2.09 -20.69 -18.26
CA ASP A 27 -2.27 -20.16 -16.91
C ASP A 27 -1.06 -19.28 -16.61
N ASN A 28 -1.10 -18.05 -17.12
CA ASN A 28 -0.27 -16.98 -16.63
C ASN A 28 -0.69 -16.80 -15.16
N PRO A 29 0.19 -17.01 -14.16
CA PRO A 29 -0.19 -16.75 -12.79
C PRO A 29 -0.58 -15.28 -12.71
N VAL A 30 -1.87 -15.01 -12.47
CA VAL A 30 -2.36 -13.67 -12.17
C VAL A 30 -1.55 -13.21 -10.98
N ALA A 31 -0.69 -12.21 -11.18
CA ALA A 31 0.06 -11.61 -10.10
C ALA A 31 -0.95 -11.18 -9.03
N VAL A 32 -0.90 -11.83 -7.87
CA VAL A 32 -1.75 -11.46 -6.75
C VAL A 32 -1.27 -10.09 -6.31
N GLU A 33 -2.12 -9.06 -6.46
CA GLU A 33 -1.83 -7.77 -5.87
C GLU A 33 -1.89 -7.94 -4.34
N GLU A 34 -0.71 -7.84 -3.73
CA GLU A 34 -0.55 -7.92 -2.29
C GLU A 34 -0.86 -6.54 -1.67
N HIS A 35 -1.62 -6.55 -0.58
CA HIS A 35 -2.01 -5.34 0.15
C HIS A 35 -1.67 -5.55 1.63
N ASP A 36 -0.67 -4.83 2.15
CA ASP A 36 -0.35 -4.85 3.58
C ASP A 36 -1.50 -4.20 4.37
N PRO A 37 -2.21 -4.95 5.26
CA PRO A 37 -3.29 -4.38 6.05
C PRO A 37 -2.81 -3.28 7.03
N ASN A 38 -1.52 -3.21 7.35
CA ASN A 38 -1.01 -2.23 8.32
C ASN A 38 -1.04 -0.80 7.77
N ILE A 39 -0.84 -0.60 6.47
CA ILE A 39 -0.89 0.71 5.83
C ILE A 39 -2.32 1.22 5.59
N VAL A 40 -3.32 0.35 5.68
CA VAL A 40 -4.74 0.73 5.50
C VAL A 40 -5.16 1.79 6.53
N GLY A 41 -5.79 2.86 6.03
CA GLY A 41 -6.26 3.99 6.81
C GLY A 41 -5.95 5.34 6.17
N SER A 42 -6.32 6.41 6.86
CA SER A 42 -6.04 7.79 6.46
C SER A 42 -4.81 8.31 7.20
N TRP A 43 -3.95 9.02 6.49
CA TRP A 43 -2.64 9.47 6.92
C TRP A 43 -2.45 10.94 6.55
N THR A 44 -1.77 11.69 7.40
CA THR A 44 -1.41 13.09 7.14
C THR A 44 0.09 13.26 7.29
N LEU A 45 0.70 13.96 6.35
CA LEU A 45 2.14 14.25 6.37
C LEU A 45 2.46 15.11 7.59
N ILE A 46 3.52 14.75 8.31
CA ILE A 46 3.98 15.46 9.50
C ILE A 46 5.44 15.90 9.41
N LYS A 47 6.24 15.30 8.51
CA LYS A 47 7.65 15.63 8.34
C LYS A 47 8.18 15.20 6.98
N ILE A 48 9.05 16.02 6.43
CA ILE A 48 9.79 15.78 5.18
C ILE A 48 11.27 15.81 5.53
N THR A 49 12.03 14.80 5.09
CA THR A 49 13.50 14.81 5.17
C THR A 49 14.07 14.74 3.76
N LEU A 50 15.05 15.60 3.46
CA LEU A 50 15.71 15.70 2.17
C LEU A 50 17.18 15.26 2.31
N PRO A 51 17.50 13.98 2.04
CA PRO A 51 18.84 13.44 2.31
C PRO A 51 19.95 14.16 1.53
N LEU A 52 19.65 14.58 0.30
CA LEU A 52 20.61 15.29 -0.55
C LEU A 52 20.89 16.73 -0.11
N LEU A 53 20.14 17.24 0.87
CA LEU A 53 20.33 18.57 1.45
C LEU A 53 20.85 18.46 2.89
N ASN A 54 21.88 17.64 3.12
CA ASN A 54 22.47 17.38 4.44
C ASN A 54 21.43 16.88 5.47
N ASP A 55 20.54 15.98 5.03
CA ASP A 55 19.44 15.46 5.86
C ASP A 55 18.54 16.57 6.44
N SER A 56 18.35 17.67 5.71
CA SER A 56 17.47 18.77 6.12
C SER A 56 16.04 18.26 6.35
N THR A 57 15.49 18.58 7.52
CA THR A 57 14.11 18.22 7.88
C THR A 57 13.21 19.46 7.85
N LEU A 58 12.03 19.32 7.27
CA LEU A 58 11.00 20.36 7.20
C LEU A 58 9.68 19.82 7.76
N THR A 59 8.92 20.68 8.43
CA THR A 59 7.50 20.43 8.65
C THR A 59 6.71 20.75 7.36
N PRO A 60 5.51 20.18 7.17
CA PRO A 60 4.65 20.51 6.04
C PRO A 60 4.42 22.02 5.91
N GLU A 61 4.23 22.73 7.02
CA GLU A 61 4.04 24.19 7.04
C GLU A 61 5.27 24.95 6.55
N GLN A 62 6.48 24.52 6.93
CA GLN A 62 7.73 25.12 6.46
C GLN A 62 7.94 24.90 4.96
N ALA A 63 7.50 23.75 4.45
CA ALA A 63 7.52 23.43 3.03
C ALA A 63 6.35 24.05 2.25
N GLY A 64 5.37 24.67 2.93
CA GLY A 64 4.19 25.26 2.29
C GLY A 64 3.28 24.22 1.62
N VAL A 65 3.30 22.97 2.12
CA VAL A 65 2.54 21.85 1.56
C VAL A 65 1.78 21.12 2.66
N SER A 66 0.61 20.58 2.34
CA SER A 66 -0.13 19.64 3.18
C SER A 66 -0.54 18.45 2.34
N ILE A 67 -0.20 17.24 2.80
CA ILE A 67 -0.55 16.00 2.10
C ILE A 67 -1.38 15.12 3.04
N SER A 68 -2.50 14.61 2.51
CA SER A 68 -3.28 13.57 3.14
C SER A 68 -3.51 12.43 2.17
N ILE A 69 -3.30 11.19 2.60
CA ILE A 69 -3.49 9.99 1.77
C ILE A 69 -4.33 8.97 2.53
N THR A 70 -5.29 8.34 1.84
CA THR A 70 -6.09 7.24 2.38
C THR A 70 -5.86 6.00 1.54
N PHE A 71 -5.40 4.92 2.19
CA PHE A 71 -5.30 3.59 1.62
C PHE A 71 -6.51 2.77 2.06
N ASN A 72 -7.37 2.39 1.10
CA ASN A 72 -8.53 1.57 1.35
C ASN A 72 -8.17 0.08 1.28
N SER A 73 -8.88 -0.75 2.05
CA SER A 73 -8.66 -2.20 2.08
C SER A 73 -9.01 -2.92 0.77
N ASP A 74 -9.66 -2.24 -0.18
CA ASP A 74 -10.00 -2.77 -1.50
C ASP A 74 -8.90 -2.51 -2.55
N GLY A 75 -7.73 -2.01 -2.13
CA GLY A 75 -6.60 -1.71 -3.01
C GLY A 75 -6.71 -0.36 -3.72
N THR A 76 -7.69 0.48 -3.38
CA THR A 76 -7.78 1.85 -3.91
C THR A 76 -7.15 2.86 -2.95
N PHE A 77 -6.59 3.95 -3.50
CA PHE A 77 -6.13 5.08 -2.69
C PHE A 77 -6.72 6.39 -3.18
N LYS A 78 -6.71 7.37 -2.28
CA LYS A 78 -6.97 8.77 -2.59
C LYS A 78 -5.99 9.65 -1.84
N SER A 79 -5.30 10.53 -2.56
CA SER A 79 -4.41 11.55 -2.02
C SER A 79 -5.00 12.94 -2.25
N THR A 80 -4.68 13.86 -1.35
CA THR A 80 -4.96 15.28 -1.52
C THR A 80 -3.72 16.05 -1.08
N THR A 81 -3.17 16.81 -2.01
CA THR A 81 -2.04 17.70 -1.81
C THR A 81 -2.53 19.14 -1.91
N VAL A 82 -2.16 19.96 -0.94
CA VAL A 82 -2.48 21.39 -0.90
C VAL A 82 -1.17 22.15 -0.81
N ASP A 83 -0.86 22.91 -1.85
CA ASP A 83 0.23 23.88 -1.88
C ASP A 83 -0.31 25.26 -2.33
N SER A 84 0.27 25.86 -3.37
CA SER A 84 -0.34 26.92 -4.16
C SER A 84 -1.70 26.56 -4.77
N VAL A 85 -1.92 25.28 -5.09
CA VAL A 85 -3.16 24.72 -5.61
C VAL A 85 -3.54 23.45 -4.85
N THR A 86 -4.80 23.04 -4.97
CA THR A 86 -5.24 21.74 -4.45
C THR A 86 -5.27 20.72 -5.57
N THR A 87 -4.51 19.64 -5.40
CA THR A 87 -4.49 18.49 -6.29
C THR A 87 -5.08 17.29 -5.57
N VAL A 88 -5.88 16.50 -6.29
CA VAL A 88 -6.49 15.28 -5.78
C VAL A 88 -6.14 14.16 -6.74
N ASP A 89 -5.43 13.16 -6.21
CA ASP A 89 -5.02 11.98 -6.97
C ASP A 89 -5.76 10.76 -6.43
N GLU A 90 -6.12 9.84 -7.31
CA GLU A 90 -6.75 8.58 -6.94
C GLU A 90 -6.24 7.46 -7.83
N GLY A 91 -6.41 6.22 -7.39
CA GLY A 91 -5.91 5.09 -8.15
C GLY A 91 -5.87 3.81 -7.35
N LYS A 92 -4.98 2.91 -7.76
CA LYS A 92 -4.74 1.63 -7.08
C LYS A 92 -3.39 1.66 -6.37
N TRP A 93 -3.32 1.01 -5.22
CA TRP A 93 -2.07 0.80 -4.49
C TRP A 93 -1.83 -0.69 -4.29
N SER A 94 -0.57 -1.10 -4.31
CA SER A 94 -0.15 -2.45 -3.96
C SER A 94 1.16 -2.41 -3.21
N THR A 95 1.46 -3.48 -2.49
CA THR A 95 2.67 -3.61 -1.69
C THR A 95 3.30 -4.96 -1.91
N LYS A 96 4.63 -5.01 -1.99
CA LYS A 96 5.39 -6.27 -2.05
C LYS A 96 6.75 -6.06 -1.42
N ASP A 97 7.21 -6.97 -0.56
CA ASP A 97 8.56 -6.92 0.03
C ASP A 97 8.94 -5.54 0.62
N ASN A 98 8.02 -4.91 1.39
CA ASN A 98 8.17 -3.56 1.97
C ASN A 98 8.31 -2.41 0.95
N HIS A 99 7.92 -2.66 -0.29
CA HIS A 99 7.84 -1.67 -1.35
C HIS A 99 6.36 -1.34 -1.65
N LEU A 100 6.02 -0.06 -1.74
CA LEU A 100 4.66 0.44 -2.01
C LEU A 100 4.64 1.06 -3.40
N THR A 101 3.63 0.70 -4.19
CA THR A 101 3.41 1.25 -5.54
C THR A 101 2.04 1.88 -5.63
N LEU A 102 1.96 3.09 -6.18
CA LEU A 102 0.74 3.81 -6.52
C LEU A 102 0.61 3.92 -8.04
N ASN A 103 -0.51 3.43 -8.56
CA ASN A 103 -0.89 3.57 -9.97
C ASN A 103 -2.06 4.55 -10.07
N PHE A 104 -1.82 5.70 -10.69
CA PHE A 104 -2.81 6.78 -10.81
C PHE A 104 -3.87 6.46 -11.87
N SER A 105 -5.13 6.83 -11.60
CA SER A 105 -6.26 6.57 -12.50
C SER A 105 -6.27 7.45 -13.75
N ASP A 106 -5.59 8.59 -13.70
CA ASP A 106 -5.46 9.57 -14.78
C ASP A 106 -4.40 9.17 -15.84
N GLY A 107 -3.67 8.08 -15.61
CA GLY A 107 -2.61 7.59 -16.49
C GLY A 107 -1.26 8.27 -16.26
N SER A 108 -1.12 9.10 -15.22
CA SER A 108 0.17 9.63 -14.79
C SER A 108 1.15 8.50 -14.41
N PRO A 109 2.47 8.71 -14.54
CA PRO A 109 3.47 7.72 -14.16
C PRO A 109 3.27 7.25 -12.71
N SER A 110 3.43 5.96 -12.47
CA SER A 110 3.33 5.39 -11.13
C SER A 110 4.34 6.03 -10.17
N GLN A 111 3.94 6.14 -8.90
CA GLN A 111 4.83 6.54 -7.81
C GLN A 111 5.10 5.32 -6.94
N ASP A 112 6.37 5.03 -6.68
CA ASP A 112 6.75 3.90 -5.84
C ASP A 112 7.94 4.22 -4.94
N GLY A 113 8.17 3.32 -3.98
CA GLY A 113 9.32 3.35 -3.11
C GLY A 113 9.11 2.52 -1.84
N ASP A 114 10.17 2.41 -1.06
CA ASP A 114 10.15 1.62 0.16
C ASP A 114 9.28 2.30 1.23
N TYR A 115 8.60 1.50 2.03
CA TYR A 115 7.77 1.99 3.12
C TYR A 115 7.94 1.18 4.40
N SER A 116 7.55 1.79 5.51
CA SER A 116 7.37 1.09 6.78
C SER A 116 6.21 1.67 7.55
N VAL A 117 5.53 0.83 8.34
CA VAL A 117 4.45 1.23 9.23
C VAL A 117 4.77 0.74 10.64
N ASN A 118 4.67 1.64 11.62
CA ASN A 118 4.81 1.33 13.03
C ASN A 118 3.72 2.05 13.83
N GLY A 119 2.63 1.33 14.10
CA GLY A 119 1.46 1.84 14.81
C GLY A 119 0.79 2.98 14.06
N ASN A 120 0.87 4.20 14.62
CA ASN A 120 0.28 5.40 14.03
C ASN A 120 1.24 6.19 13.14
N LYS A 121 2.42 5.63 12.83
CA LYS A 121 3.38 6.28 11.93
C LYS A 121 3.63 5.44 10.69
N ALA A 122 3.65 6.10 9.54
CA ALA A 122 4.11 5.53 8.28
C ALA A 122 5.27 6.36 7.74
N VAL A 123 6.26 5.70 7.15
CA VAL A 123 7.41 6.35 6.51
C VAL A 123 7.45 5.88 5.07
N LEU A 124 7.45 6.81 4.13
CA LEU A 124 7.52 6.55 2.69
C LEU A 124 8.81 7.17 2.15
N ASN A 125 9.64 6.36 1.49
CA ASN A 125 10.87 6.78 0.83
C ASN A 125 10.60 6.97 -0.66
N TRP A 126 10.25 8.19 -1.05
CA TRP A 126 9.80 8.50 -2.41
C TRP A 126 10.70 9.52 -3.07
N THR A 127 10.44 9.73 -4.35
CA THR A 127 11.05 10.82 -5.09
C THR A 127 10.02 11.93 -5.26
N ILE A 128 10.39 13.16 -4.94
CA ILE A 128 9.52 14.34 -5.05
C ILE A 128 10.14 15.36 -6.00
N GLU A 129 9.32 16.25 -6.55
CA GLU A 129 9.80 17.39 -7.32
C GLU A 129 9.84 18.65 -6.46
N VAL A 130 11.01 19.29 -6.39
CA VAL A 130 11.23 20.56 -5.68
C VAL A 130 11.92 21.53 -6.64
N SER A 131 11.22 22.59 -7.03
CA SER A 131 11.76 23.62 -7.94
C SER A 131 12.31 23.06 -9.26
N GLY A 132 11.63 22.06 -9.84
CA GLY A 132 12.06 21.39 -11.08
C GLY A 132 13.17 20.35 -10.90
N LEU A 133 13.58 20.07 -9.65
CA LEU A 133 14.53 19.02 -9.31
C LEU A 133 13.81 17.82 -8.72
N THR A 134 14.10 16.66 -9.27
CA THR A 134 13.64 15.36 -8.77
C THR A 134 14.61 14.89 -7.68
N LEU A 135 14.15 14.83 -6.44
CA LEU A 135 14.96 14.52 -5.26
C LEU A 135 14.35 13.37 -4.45
N PRO A 136 15.16 12.45 -3.89
CA PRO A 136 14.67 11.52 -2.90
C PRO A 136 14.25 12.28 -1.64
N ALA A 137 13.16 11.85 -1.03
CA ALA A 137 12.62 12.38 0.20
C ALA A 137 12.08 11.25 1.08
N ILE A 138 12.23 11.45 2.38
CA ILE A 138 11.63 10.59 3.40
C ILE A 138 10.43 11.35 3.95
N LEU A 139 9.24 10.82 3.71
CA LEU A 139 7.97 11.41 4.11
C LEU A 139 7.42 10.63 5.30
N GLU A 140 7.31 11.28 6.46
CA GLU A 140 6.68 10.69 7.64
C GLU A 140 5.24 11.17 7.75
N PHE A 141 4.34 10.21 7.96
CA PHE A 141 2.90 10.44 8.10
C PHE A 141 2.39 9.93 9.45
N GLU A 142 1.36 10.60 9.95
CA GLU A 142 0.61 10.19 11.13
C GLU A 142 -0.80 9.72 10.78
N LYS A 143 -1.19 8.58 11.36
CA LYS A 143 -2.51 7.97 11.17
C LYS A 143 -3.60 8.84 11.78
N GLN A 144 -4.60 9.17 10.98
CA GLN A 144 -5.75 9.94 11.42
C GLN A 144 -6.70 9.05 12.23
N VAL A 145 -6.90 9.39 13.50
CA VAL A 145 -7.89 8.71 14.34
C VAL A 145 -9.28 9.19 13.93
N SER A 146 -10.10 8.29 13.39
CA SER A 146 -11.48 8.64 13.03
C SER A 146 -12.23 9.16 14.27
N LYS A 147 -12.74 10.39 14.23
CA LYS A 147 -13.63 10.94 15.26
C LYS A 147 -15.06 10.35 15.22
N LYS A 148 -15.29 9.25 14.50
CA LYS A 148 -16.59 8.55 14.50
C LYS A 148 -16.73 7.80 15.83
N GLY A 149 -17.21 8.49 16.86
CA GLY A 149 -17.58 7.86 18.14
C GLY A 149 -17.55 8.75 19.37
N PHE A 150 -17.04 9.99 19.31
CA PHE A 150 -17.09 10.91 20.44
C PHE A 150 -18.42 11.67 20.46
N THR A 151 -19.54 10.96 20.56
CA THR A 151 -20.78 11.56 21.04
C THR A 151 -20.52 11.92 22.49
N SER A 152 -20.22 13.20 22.74
CA SER A 152 -20.03 13.71 24.09
C SER A 152 -21.24 13.34 24.96
N LEU A 153 -21.04 12.40 25.89
CA LEU A 153 -21.97 12.09 26.98
C LEU A 153 -22.30 13.32 27.84
N ALA A 154 -21.62 14.46 27.64
CA ALA A 154 -21.95 15.73 28.27
C ALA A 154 -23.26 16.37 27.75
N MET A 155 -23.79 15.94 26.59
CA MET A 155 -25.05 16.46 26.03
C MET A 155 -26.31 15.70 26.51
N LEU A 156 -26.18 14.66 27.35
CA LEU A 156 -27.32 13.84 27.82
C LEU A 156 -27.72 14.06 29.29
N LYS A 157 -27.04 14.95 30.04
CA LYS A 157 -27.41 15.29 31.43
C LYS A 157 -28.32 16.53 31.59
N LYS A 158 -29.10 16.88 30.56
CA LYS A 158 -30.12 17.95 30.67
C LYS A 158 -31.53 17.46 30.29
N LYS A 159 -31.97 16.37 30.94
CA LYS A 159 -33.40 16.12 31.13
C LYS A 159 -33.67 15.97 32.63
N ASN A 160 -34.33 17.00 33.17
CA ASN A 160 -34.97 17.08 34.48
C ASN A 160 -35.80 15.83 34.80
N PRO A 161 -35.99 15.46 36.09
CA PRO A 161 -37.01 16.10 36.93
C PRO A 161 -36.51 16.35 38.37
N ILE A 162 -37.13 17.25 39.17
CA ILE A 162 -38.14 16.87 40.16
C ILE A 162 -38.88 18.14 40.66
N ARG A 163 -40.20 18.00 40.76
CA ARG A 163 -41.14 18.86 41.48
C ARG A 163 -40.85 18.86 42.99
N PHE A 164 -40.94 20.02 43.62
CA PHE A 164 -41.54 20.16 44.95
C PHE A 164 -42.55 21.30 44.89
#